data_AF-A0A109FH71-F1
#
_entry.id   AF-A0A109FH71-F1
#
_cell.length_a   1.000
_cell.length_b   1.000
_cell.length_c   1.000
_cell.angle_alpha   90.00
_cell.angle_beta   90.00
_cell.angle_gamma   90.00
#
_symmetry.space_group_name_H-M   'P 1'
#
loop_
_entity.id
_entity.type
_entity.pdbx_description
1 polymer ?
#
loop_
_entity_poly.entity_id
_entity_poly.type
_entity_poly.pdbx_seq_one_letter_code
_entity_poly.pdbx_strand_id
1 'polypeptide(L)'
;ALITDAQAECSYYSYPPANEIINTYPTIWATADLSNPGISAADRALFAGINSSIPDIPVRGNRYGDFSGIQYDKQSDPDCWWSSTHCVTPKLPGLLNDTVACNEANTWGLTLDDGPNCSHNAYYDYLQSQNQKATLFYIGSNVLDWPLEAQRGLADGHELCAHTFSHPYMTGLTNEQVFAELYFSKKAIKEVTGVTVRCWRPPYGDVDDRVRYIASKLDMRTVVWNEDTDDWNWSNVGMAAVRANYQGILDDQTAGKFDRSGTIVLTHELDNGTMALSEEFLPHIRQQFVGGVMPVAVCSNNTRPYVETADYVYP
;
A
#
# COMPACT_ATOMS: atom_id res chain seq x y z
N ALA A 1 -1.44 -3.39 -29.62
CA ALA A 1 -2.22 -2.18 -29.91
C ALA A 1 -2.48 -1.55 -28.56
N LEU A 2 -2.13 -0.27 -28.38
CA LEU A 2 -2.42 0.47 -27.16
C LEU A 2 -3.94 0.49 -27.02
N ILE A 3 -4.49 -0.27 -26.08
CA ILE A 3 -5.86 -0.03 -25.69
C ILE A 3 -5.81 1.32 -24.96
N THR A 4 -6.68 2.23 -25.36
CA THR A 4 -6.78 3.59 -24.78
C THR A 4 -8.19 3.82 -24.19
N ASP A 5 -8.99 2.77 -24.17
CA ASP A 5 -10.36 2.76 -23.66
C ASP A 5 -10.39 1.93 -22.37
N ALA A 6 -10.48 2.62 -21.24
CA ALA A 6 -10.57 2.01 -19.92
C ALA A 6 -11.68 0.95 -19.81
N GLN A 7 -12.80 1.10 -20.55
CA GLN A 7 -13.86 0.08 -20.55
C GLN A 7 -13.43 -1.21 -21.26
N ALA A 8 -12.65 -1.07 -22.33
CA ALA A 8 -12.09 -2.21 -23.03
C ALA A 8 -10.99 -2.90 -22.21
N GLU A 9 -10.16 -2.14 -21.50
CA GLU A 9 -9.12 -2.71 -20.61
C GLU A 9 -9.71 -3.42 -19.40
N CYS A 10 -10.76 -2.84 -18.80
CA CYS A 10 -11.52 -3.43 -17.70
C CYS A 10 -12.53 -4.49 -18.13
N SER A 11 -12.38 -5.06 -19.33
CA SER A 11 -13.21 -6.19 -19.74
C SER A 11 -12.82 -7.43 -18.96
N TYR A 12 -13.81 -8.07 -18.33
CA TYR A 12 -13.59 -9.31 -17.58
C TYR A 12 -12.86 -10.35 -18.42
N TYR A 13 -11.84 -10.96 -17.83
CA TYR A 13 -11.16 -12.13 -18.37
C TYR A 13 -11.07 -13.22 -17.32
N SER A 14 -10.95 -14.46 -17.78
CA SER A 14 -10.73 -15.61 -16.90
C SER A 14 -9.25 -15.94 -16.85
N TYR A 15 -8.68 -15.99 -15.64
CA TYR A 15 -7.33 -16.45 -15.40
C TYR A 15 -7.38 -17.78 -14.62
N PRO A 16 -7.19 -18.94 -15.27
CA PRO A 16 -7.38 -20.24 -14.64
C PRO A 16 -6.62 -20.43 -13.31
N PRO A 17 -5.35 -19.99 -13.17
CA PRO A 17 -4.64 -20.13 -11.90
C PRO A 17 -5.32 -19.40 -10.73
N ALA A 18 -5.88 -18.21 -10.95
CA ALA A 18 -6.63 -17.50 -9.91
C ALA A 18 -7.97 -18.19 -9.59
N ASN A 19 -8.67 -18.68 -10.61
CA ASN A 19 -9.94 -19.39 -10.43
C ASN A 19 -9.79 -20.70 -9.64
N GLU A 20 -8.65 -21.38 -9.76
CA GLU A 20 -8.37 -22.62 -9.03
C GLU A 20 -8.20 -22.38 -7.52
N ILE A 21 -7.71 -21.20 -7.12
CA ILE A 21 -7.38 -20.87 -5.73
C ILE A 21 -8.46 -20.03 -5.04
N ILE A 22 -9.34 -19.35 -5.78
CA ILE A 22 -10.27 -18.32 -5.24
C ILE A 22 -11.12 -18.80 -4.05
N ASN A 23 -11.53 -20.07 -4.06
CA ASN A 23 -12.34 -20.65 -2.97
C ASN A 23 -11.55 -20.86 -1.67
N THR A 24 -10.23 -20.72 -1.70
CA THR A 24 -9.33 -20.82 -0.53
C THR A 24 -9.03 -19.46 0.13
N TYR A 25 -9.63 -18.38 -0.40
CA TYR A 25 -9.49 -17.02 0.10
C TYR A 25 -10.77 -16.55 0.81
N PRO A 26 -10.72 -15.51 1.65
CA PRO A 26 -11.92 -14.78 2.06
C PRO A 26 -12.70 -14.29 0.84
N THR A 27 -14.00 -14.05 1.02
CA THR A 27 -14.83 -13.49 -0.04
C THR A 27 -14.24 -12.16 -0.51
N ILE A 28 -14.05 -12.02 -1.81
CA ILE A 28 -13.56 -10.81 -2.48
C ILE A 28 -14.35 -9.57 -2.00
N TRP A 29 -13.62 -8.52 -1.60
CA TRP A 29 -14.12 -7.27 -0.99
C TRP A 29 -14.85 -7.36 0.36
N ALA A 30 -15.06 -8.56 0.90
CA ALA A 30 -15.52 -8.71 2.28
C ALA A 30 -14.34 -8.54 3.25
N THR A 31 -14.62 -8.08 4.47
CA THR A 31 -13.61 -8.09 5.54
C THR A 31 -13.08 -9.50 5.69
N ALA A 32 -11.78 -9.65 5.51
CA ALA A 32 -11.11 -10.92 5.58
C ALA A 32 -11.21 -11.48 7.01
N ASP A 33 -11.57 -12.76 7.11
CA ASP A 33 -11.54 -13.56 8.32
C ASP A 33 -11.13 -14.99 7.98
N LEU A 34 -11.06 -15.86 8.98
CA LEU A 34 -10.75 -17.27 8.77
C LEU A 34 -12.01 -18.12 8.66
N SER A 35 -13.21 -17.58 8.47
CA SER A 35 -14.45 -18.36 8.51
C SER A 35 -14.66 -19.21 7.26
N ASN A 36 -14.09 -18.83 6.10
CA ASN A 36 -14.31 -19.56 4.85
C ASN A 36 -13.81 -21.03 4.97
N PRO A 37 -14.67 -22.04 4.71
CA PRO A 37 -14.30 -23.46 4.80
C PRO A 37 -13.17 -23.90 3.85
N GLY A 38 -12.93 -23.18 2.76
CA GLY A 38 -11.81 -23.45 1.85
C GLY A 38 -10.44 -23.00 2.38
N ILE A 39 -10.40 -22.18 3.43
CA ILE A 39 -9.15 -21.78 4.09
C ILE A 39 -8.53 -22.98 4.81
N SER A 40 -7.27 -23.25 4.48
CA SER A 40 -6.55 -24.44 4.94
C SER A 40 -6.35 -24.47 6.47
N ALA A 41 -6.19 -25.65 7.03
CA ALA A 41 -5.84 -25.81 8.44
C ALA A 41 -4.47 -25.19 8.78
N ALA A 42 -3.54 -25.17 7.82
CA ALA A 42 -2.23 -24.54 7.99
C ALA A 42 -2.36 -23.02 8.10
N ASP A 43 -3.17 -22.40 7.26
CA ASP A 43 -3.42 -20.95 7.25
C ASP A 43 -4.05 -20.53 8.59
N ARG A 44 -5.01 -21.32 9.11
CA ARG A 44 -5.61 -21.11 10.44
C ARG A 44 -4.59 -21.28 11.58
N ALA A 45 -3.68 -22.24 11.45
CA ALA A 45 -2.66 -22.50 12.45
C ALA A 45 -1.64 -21.34 12.54
N LEU A 46 -1.39 -20.60 11.46
CA LEU A 46 -0.54 -19.41 11.49
C LEU A 46 -1.10 -18.35 12.46
N PHE A 47 -2.40 -18.05 12.37
CA PHE A 47 -3.04 -17.13 13.31
C PHE A 47 -3.03 -17.68 14.74
N ALA A 48 -3.41 -18.95 14.93
CA ALA A 48 -3.43 -19.59 16.24
C ALA A 48 -2.06 -19.53 16.93
N GLY A 49 -0.97 -19.64 16.17
CA GLY A 49 0.41 -19.57 16.66
C GLY A 49 0.83 -18.19 17.16
N ILE A 50 0.19 -17.11 16.72
CA ILE A 50 0.53 -15.75 17.16
C ILE A 50 -0.51 -15.14 18.10
N ASN A 51 -1.75 -15.62 18.10
CA ASN A 51 -2.89 -14.97 18.76
C ASN A 51 -2.65 -14.66 20.24
N SER A 52 -2.08 -15.61 20.98
CA SER A 52 -1.78 -15.45 22.42
C SER A 52 -0.65 -14.46 22.73
N SER A 53 0.13 -14.07 21.71
CA SER A 53 1.24 -13.12 21.83
C SER A 53 0.86 -11.69 21.40
N ILE A 54 -0.33 -11.50 20.83
CA ILE A 54 -0.80 -10.20 20.38
C ILE A 54 -1.08 -9.31 21.61
N PRO A 55 -0.54 -8.08 21.65
CA PRO A 55 -0.79 -7.11 22.71
C PRO A 55 -2.29 -6.84 22.91
N ASP A 56 -2.68 -6.66 24.17
CA ASP A 56 -4.05 -6.30 24.55
C ASP A 56 -4.29 -4.79 24.36
N ILE A 57 -4.33 -4.35 23.11
CA ILE A 57 -4.70 -2.99 22.71
C ILE A 57 -6.14 -3.03 22.19
N PRO A 58 -7.05 -2.16 22.68
CA PRO A 58 -8.44 -2.17 22.27
C PRO A 58 -8.64 -1.90 20.78
N VAL A 59 -9.64 -2.56 20.20
CA VAL A 59 -10.19 -2.20 18.89
C VAL A 59 -10.79 -0.79 18.93
N ARG A 60 -10.60 -0.01 17.88
CA ARG A 60 -11.08 1.38 17.76
C ARG A 60 -11.96 1.57 16.54
N GLY A 61 -13.22 1.88 16.79
CA GLY A 61 -14.20 2.12 15.74
C GLY A 61 -14.62 0.85 15.02
N ASN A 62 -14.83 0.94 13.71
CA ASN A 62 -15.21 -0.19 12.87
C ASN A 62 -14.50 -0.11 11.51
N ARG A 63 -14.76 -1.10 10.63
CA ARG A 63 -14.14 -1.18 9.30
C ARG A 63 -14.35 0.05 8.41
N TYR A 64 -15.34 0.90 8.70
CA TYR A 64 -15.72 2.08 7.94
C TYR A 64 -15.15 3.38 8.53
N GLY A 65 -14.35 3.31 9.59
CA GLY A 65 -13.76 4.50 10.22
C GLY A 65 -14.73 5.25 11.13
N ASP A 66 -15.83 4.63 11.56
CA ASP A 66 -16.69 5.22 12.59
C ASP A 66 -16.03 5.07 13.96
N PHE A 67 -15.35 6.12 14.40
CA PHE A 67 -14.73 6.21 15.73
C PHE A 67 -15.65 6.82 16.78
N SER A 68 -16.96 6.88 16.54
CA SER A 68 -17.92 7.46 17.49
C SER A 68 -17.81 6.79 18.86
N GLY A 69 -17.63 7.62 19.89
CA GLY A 69 -17.52 7.17 21.28
C GLY A 69 -16.14 6.62 21.67
N ILE A 70 -15.19 6.49 20.75
CA ILE A 70 -13.81 6.11 21.07
C ILE A 70 -13.15 7.24 21.87
N GLN A 71 -12.65 6.91 23.05
CA GLN A 71 -11.83 7.79 23.87
C GLN A 71 -10.38 7.36 23.73
N TYR A 72 -9.51 8.29 23.33
CA TYR A 72 -8.07 8.03 23.21
C TYR A 72 -7.28 9.17 23.85
N ASP A 73 -6.32 8.82 24.69
CA ASP A 73 -5.41 9.79 25.28
C ASP A 73 -4.36 10.21 24.26
N LYS A 74 -4.67 11.27 23.50
CA LYS A 74 -3.75 11.86 22.52
C LYS A 74 -2.47 12.42 23.12
N GLN A 75 -2.47 12.72 24.42
CA GLN A 75 -1.30 13.32 25.06
C GLN A 75 -0.24 12.28 25.41
N SER A 76 -0.66 11.12 25.92
CA SER A 76 0.28 10.02 26.19
C SER A 76 0.50 9.11 24.98
N ASP A 77 -0.45 9.05 24.05
CA ASP A 77 -0.40 8.24 22.83
C ASP A 77 0.14 6.82 23.06
N PRO A 78 -0.52 6.05 23.95
CA PRO A 78 0.05 4.82 24.51
C PRO A 78 0.27 3.73 23.45
N ASP A 79 -0.49 3.77 22.35
CA ASP A 79 -0.53 2.72 21.35
C ASP A 79 -0.03 3.17 19.97
N CYS A 80 0.55 4.38 19.89
CA CYS A 80 1.02 5.00 18.65
C CYS A 80 -0.05 4.96 17.55
N TRP A 81 -1.25 5.48 17.84
CA TRP A 81 -2.39 5.38 16.94
C TRP A 81 -2.35 6.48 15.87
N TRP A 82 -2.03 6.09 14.65
CA TRP A 82 -1.78 7.03 13.55
C TRP A 82 -3.01 7.90 13.24
N SER A 83 -4.23 7.34 13.21
CA SER A 83 -5.46 8.11 12.94
C SER A 83 -5.79 9.18 13.99
N SER A 84 -5.06 9.23 15.10
CA SER A 84 -5.28 10.18 16.19
C SER A 84 -4.13 11.16 16.37
N THR A 85 -2.88 10.70 16.25
CA THR A 85 -1.67 11.48 16.54
C THR A 85 -0.65 11.47 15.40
N HIS A 86 -0.92 10.76 14.29
CA HIS A 86 0.02 10.47 13.21
C HIS A 86 1.34 9.84 13.72
N CYS A 87 1.27 9.09 14.81
CA CYS A 87 2.46 8.45 15.36
C CYS A 87 2.99 7.36 14.42
N VAL A 88 4.29 7.44 14.14
CA VAL A 88 5.05 6.53 13.25
C VAL A 88 6.19 5.81 13.96
N THR A 89 6.33 6.02 15.27
CA THR A 89 7.35 5.43 16.13
C THR A 89 6.65 4.58 17.19
N PRO A 90 6.52 3.26 16.95
CA PRO A 90 5.82 2.34 17.84
C PRO A 90 6.32 2.41 19.29
N LYS A 91 5.42 2.22 20.24
CA LYS A 91 5.73 2.17 21.68
C LYS A 91 6.10 0.75 22.14
N LEU A 92 5.61 -0.27 21.43
CA LEU A 92 5.92 -1.67 21.76
C LEU A 92 7.38 -2.05 21.45
N PRO A 93 8.09 -2.72 22.39
CA PRO A 93 9.45 -3.17 22.15
C PRO A 93 9.58 -4.12 20.96
N GLY A 94 10.60 -3.90 20.14
CA GLY A 94 10.95 -4.78 19.03
C GLY A 94 10.21 -4.50 17.73
N LEU A 95 9.26 -3.56 17.72
CA LEU A 95 8.68 -3.04 16.47
C LEU A 95 9.62 -2.02 15.83
N LEU A 96 9.74 -2.09 14.50
CA LEU A 96 10.48 -1.11 13.71
C LEU A 96 9.62 0.13 13.51
N ASN A 97 10.26 1.30 13.42
CA ASN A 97 9.60 2.52 12.98
C ASN A 97 9.03 2.35 11.57
N ASP A 98 7.89 2.99 11.34
CA ASP A 98 7.28 3.01 10.02
C ASP A 98 8.22 3.70 9.02
N THR A 99 8.16 3.27 7.77
CA THR A 99 8.79 4.00 6.68
C THR A 99 7.87 5.16 6.29
N VAL A 100 8.27 6.40 6.58
CA VAL A 100 7.45 7.62 6.38
C VAL A 100 8.03 8.59 5.35
N ALA A 101 9.34 8.48 5.08
CA ALA A 101 10.06 9.34 4.14
C ALA A 101 11.25 8.55 3.54
N CYS A 102 11.77 9.04 2.43
CA CYS A 102 13.00 8.51 1.84
C CYS A 102 14.24 8.94 2.64
N ASN A 103 15.23 8.05 2.75
CA ASN A 103 16.45 8.32 3.51
C ASN A 103 17.32 9.39 2.84
N GLU A 104 17.43 9.33 1.51
CA GLU A 104 18.24 10.25 0.72
C GLU A 104 17.52 11.58 0.52
N ALA A 105 18.23 12.69 0.74
CA ALA A 105 17.71 14.04 0.57
C ALA A 105 17.29 14.30 -0.89
N ASN A 106 16.29 15.17 -1.08
CA ASN A 106 15.79 15.57 -2.40
C ASN A 106 15.30 14.39 -3.26
N THR A 107 14.90 13.27 -2.66
CA THR A 107 14.34 12.11 -3.35
C THR A 107 12.81 12.07 -3.23
N TRP A 108 12.12 11.73 -4.32
CA TRP A 108 10.68 11.48 -4.34
C TRP A 108 10.41 9.97 -4.38
N GLY A 109 9.84 9.45 -3.30
CA GLY A 109 9.29 8.11 -3.21
C GLY A 109 7.95 8.05 -3.95
N LEU A 110 7.97 7.54 -5.19
CA LEU A 110 6.78 7.44 -6.03
C LEU A 110 5.98 6.21 -5.62
N THR A 111 4.78 6.41 -5.11
CA THR A 111 3.89 5.34 -4.67
C THR A 111 2.54 5.42 -5.38
N LEU A 112 1.82 4.31 -5.49
CA LEU A 112 0.45 4.25 -6.04
C LEU A 112 -0.35 3.26 -5.20
N ASP A 113 -1.42 3.73 -4.59
CA ASP A 113 -2.34 2.91 -3.78
C ASP A 113 -3.53 2.42 -4.62
N ASP A 114 -4.26 1.46 -4.06
CA ASP A 114 -5.53 0.90 -4.53
C ASP A 114 -5.49 0.06 -5.81
N GLY A 115 -4.30 -0.23 -6.33
CA GLY A 115 -4.11 -1.15 -7.45
C GLY A 115 -4.30 -2.64 -7.09
N PRO A 116 -4.02 -3.55 -8.04
CA PRO A 116 -3.91 -3.25 -9.47
C PRO A 116 -5.26 -2.79 -10.02
N ASN A 117 -5.22 -1.87 -10.99
CA ASN A 117 -6.43 -1.37 -11.64
C ASN A 117 -6.35 -1.63 -13.15
N CYS A 118 -7.41 -2.23 -13.68
CA CYS A 118 -7.52 -2.66 -15.07
C CYS A 118 -7.35 -1.55 -16.10
N SER A 119 -7.56 -0.28 -15.74
CA SER A 119 -7.53 0.85 -16.68
C SER A 119 -6.18 1.56 -16.83
N HIS A 120 -5.13 1.08 -16.15
CA HIS A 120 -3.84 1.80 -16.08
C HIS A 120 -2.77 1.29 -17.00
N ASN A 121 -3.13 0.53 -18.06
CA ASN A 121 -2.12 0.07 -18.98
C ASN A 121 -1.38 1.23 -19.67
N ALA A 122 -2.10 2.28 -20.03
CA ALA A 122 -1.53 3.49 -20.62
C ALA A 122 -0.56 4.21 -19.67
N TYR A 123 -0.89 4.27 -18.37
CA TYR A 123 -0.03 4.91 -17.38
C TYR A 123 1.24 4.09 -17.12
N TYR A 124 1.13 2.75 -17.06
CA TYR A 124 2.31 1.89 -16.93
C TYR A 124 3.18 1.93 -18.19
N ASP A 125 2.57 2.05 -19.39
CA ASP A 125 3.31 2.30 -20.64
C ASP A 125 4.06 3.64 -20.58
N TYR A 126 3.42 4.68 -20.06
CA TYR A 126 4.06 5.97 -19.83
C TYR A 126 5.26 5.84 -18.87
N LEU A 127 5.08 5.23 -17.70
CA LEU A 127 6.18 5.02 -16.73
C LEU A 127 7.33 4.22 -17.35
N GLN A 128 7.02 3.16 -18.10
CA GLN A 128 8.02 2.37 -18.82
C GLN A 128 8.77 3.22 -19.85
N SER A 129 8.08 4.07 -20.63
CA SER A 129 8.69 4.98 -21.60
C SER A 129 9.63 6.01 -20.95
N GLN A 130 9.37 6.37 -19.69
CA GLN A 130 10.18 7.30 -18.91
C GLN A 130 11.31 6.62 -18.12
N ASN A 131 11.44 5.29 -18.22
CA ASN A 131 12.26 4.45 -17.34
C ASN A 131 12.01 4.74 -15.85
N GLN A 132 10.74 4.97 -15.50
CA GLN A 132 10.30 5.32 -14.15
C GLN A 132 9.69 4.09 -13.49
N LYS A 133 10.10 3.82 -12.25
CA LYS A 133 9.52 2.78 -11.39
C LYS A 133 8.81 3.43 -10.20
N ALA A 134 7.87 2.70 -9.62
CA ALA A 134 7.05 3.13 -8.49
C ALA A 134 6.91 1.98 -7.49
N THR A 135 6.42 2.28 -6.29
CA THR A 135 5.90 1.29 -5.34
C THR A 135 4.39 1.21 -5.49
N LEU A 136 3.88 0.01 -5.72
CA LEU A 136 2.48 -0.28 -5.95
C LEU A 136 1.92 -0.98 -4.71
N PHE A 137 0.98 -0.34 -4.03
CA PHE A 137 0.30 -0.90 -2.87
C PHE A 137 -1.00 -1.55 -3.34
N TYR A 138 -0.96 -2.87 -3.49
CA TYR A 138 -2.04 -3.63 -4.08
C TYR A 138 -3.03 -4.18 -3.05
N ILE A 139 -4.32 -3.97 -3.32
CA ILE A 139 -5.42 -4.61 -2.59
C ILE A 139 -5.50 -6.07 -3.03
N GLY A 140 -5.52 -7.00 -2.07
CA GLY A 140 -5.51 -8.44 -2.35
C GLY A 140 -6.71 -8.91 -3.18
N SER A 141 -7.88 -8.31 -3.00
CA SER A 141 -9.06 -8.56 -3.84
C SER A 141 -8.81 -8.16 -5.29
N ASN A 142 -8.24 -6.98 -5.54
CA ASN A 142 -7.86 -6.54 -6.88
C ASN A 142 -6.82 -7.46 -7.54
N VAL A 143 -5.86 -8.00 -6.78
CA VAL A 143 -4.88 -8.95 -7.31
C VAL A 143 -5.53 -10.23 -7.84
N LEU A 144 -6.65 -10.66 -7.24
CA LEU A 144 -7.40 -11.84 -7.68
C LEU A 144 -8.38 -11.52 -8.81
N ASP A 145 -8.95 -10.32 -8.83
CA ASP A 145 -9.83 -9.83 -9.91
C ASP A 145 -9.02 -9.50 -11.20
N TRP A 146 -7.81 -8.95 -11.04
CA TRP A 146 -6.93 -8.43 -12.10
C TRP A 146 -5.50 -9.02 -12.01
N PRO A 147 -5.33 -10.35 -12.11
CA PRO A 147 -4.04 -11.00 -11.90
C PRO A 147 -2.99 -10.66 -12.98
N LEU A 148 -3.39 -10.40 -14.23
CA LEU A 148 -2.46 -10.01 -15.29
C LEU A 148 -1.89 -8.61 -15.05
N GLU A 149 -2.69 -7.69 -14.53
CA GLU A 149 -2.27 -6.35 -14.14
C GLU A 149 -1.30 -6.40 -12.96
N ALA A 150 -1.57 -7.25 -11.96
CA ALA A 150 -0.63 -7.49 -10.86
C ALA A 150 0.72 -8.05 -11.37
N GLN A 151 0.68 -9.02 -12.29
CA GLN A 151 1.89 -9.57 -12.92
C GLN A 151 2.64 -8.52 -13.72
N ARG A 152 1.91 -7.65 -14.43
CA ARG A 152 2.49 -6.55 -15.18
C ARG A 152 3.26 -5.60 -14.29
N GLY A 153 2.70 -5.18 -13.15
CA GLY A 153 3.40 -4.32 -12.18
C GLY A 153 4.78 -4.88 -11.81
N LEU A 154 4.87 -6.19 -11.54
CA LEU A 154 6.15 -6.83 -11.27
C LEU A 154 7.04 -6.91 -12.51
N ALA A 155 6.50 -7.33 -13.66
CA ALA A 155 7.25 -7.52 -14.90
C ALA A 155 7.84 -6.20 -15.45
N ASP A 156 7.14 -5.08 -15.23
CA ASP A 156 7.61 -3.74 -15.55
C ASP A 156 8.61 -3.22 -14.51
N GLY A 157 8.94 -3.97 -13.46
CA GLY A 157 9.99 -3.67 -12.48
C GLY A 157 9.57 -2.68 -11.39
N HIS A 158 8.29 -2.56 -11.11
CA HIS A 158 7.80 -1.83 -9.94
C HIS A 158 8.01 -2.63 -8.65
N GLU A 159 8.03 -1.94 -7.52
CA GLU A 159 7.99 -2.58 -6.20
C GLU A 159 6.54 -2.92 -5.88
N LEU A 160 6.26 -4.13 -5.41
CA LEU A 160 4.94 -4.52 -4.93
C LEU A 160 4.91 -4.54 -3.40
N CYS A 161 3.86 -3.93 -2.84
CA CYS A 161 3.53 -3.96 -1.42
C CYS A 161 2.06 -4.33 -1.23
N ALA A 162 1.71 -4.81 -0.03
CA ALA A 162 0.32 -5.12 0.29
C ALA A 162 -0.46 -3.87 0.73
N HIS A 163 -1.74 -3.80 0.38
CA HIS A 163 -2.67 -2.77 0.83
C HIS A 163 -3.94 -3.39 1.45
N THR A 164 -3.74 -4.42 2.28
CA THR A 164 -4.80 -5.28 2.84
C THR A 164 -5.55 -6.08 1.77
N PHE A 165 -6.51 -6.92 2.18
CA PHE A 165 -7.27 -7.76 1.27
C PHE A 165 -8.52 -7.04 0.77
N SER A 166 -9.17 -6.24 1.62
CA SER A 166 -10.47 -5.60 1.33
C SER A 166 -10.55 -4.10 1.65
N HIS A 167 -9.42 -3.46 1.94
CA HIS A 167 -9.30 -2.02 2.21
C HIS A 167 -10.13 -1.46 3.41
N PRO A 168 -10.11 -2.08 4.61
CA PRO A 168 -10.81 -1.56 5.79
C PRO A 168 -9.93 -0.64 6.68
N TYR A 169 -10.57 0.14 7.54
CA TYR A 169 -9.90 0.73 8.72
C TYR A 169 -9.45 -0.38 9.68
N MET A 170 -8.14 -0.59 9.79
CA MET A 170 -7.55 -1.77 10.43
C MET A 170 -7.66 -1.77 11.95
N THR A 171 -7.63 -0.61 12.61
CA THR A 171 -7.74 -0.52 14.07
C THR A 171 -9.13 -0.87 14.57
N GLY A 172 -10.13 -0.79 13.69
CA GLY A 172 -11.52 -1.21 13.91
C GLY A 172 -11.77 -2.72 13.76
N LEU A 173 -10.74 -3.51 13.44
CA LEU A 173 -10.85 -4.95 13.22
C LEU A 173 -10.35 -5.78 14.41
N THR A 174 -10.91 -6.97 14.58
CA THR A 174 -10.39 -7.97 15.53
C THR A 174 -9.00 -8.47 15.14
N ASN A 175 -8.28 -9.10 16.06
CA ASN A 175 -6.95 -9.66 15.77
C ASN A 175 -6.94 -10.67 14.62
N GLU A 176 -7.98 -11.51 14.55
CA GLU A 176 -8.13 -12.48 13.45
C GLU A 176 -8.32 -11.77 12.11
N GLN A 177 -9.18 -10.75 12.08
CA GLN A 177 -9.46 -9.98 10.87
C GLN A 177 -8.23 -9.18 10.41
N VAL A 178 -7.51 -8.51 11.31
CA VAL A 178 -6.24 -7.83 10.98
C VAL A 178 -5.23 -8.82 10.39
N PHE A 179 -5.09 -10.00 11.00
CA PHE A 179 -4.22 -11.05 10.47
C PHE A 179 -4.66 -11.48 9.07
N ALA A 180 -5.96 -11.75 8.88
CA ALA A 180 -6.49 -12.24 7.61
C ALA A 180 -6.34 -11.20 6.48
N GLU A 181 -6.65 -9.92 6.75
CA GLU A 181 -6.46 -8.81 5.79
C GLU A 181 -5.02 -8.72 5.28
N LEU A 182 -4.05 -8.87 6.19
CA LEU A 182 -2.64 -8.81 5.88
C LEU A 182 -2.13 -10.09 5.20
N TYR A 183 -2.49 -11.25 5.75
CA TYR A 183 -2.02 -12.55 5.28
C TYR A 183 -2.54 -12.88 3.89
N PHE A 184 -3.84 -12.72 3.64
CA PHE A 184 -4.42 -13.05 2.33
C PHE A 184 -4.04 -12.06 1.24
N SER A 185 -3.78 -10.79 1.58
CA SER A 185 -3.18 -9.84 0.63
C SER A 185 -1.78 -10.29 0.20
N LYS A 186 -0.91 -10.60 1.17
CA LYS A 186 0.44 -11.13 0.93
C LYS A 186 0.42 -12.46 0.16
N LYS A 187 -0.51 -13.36 0.49
CA LYS A 187 -0.68 -14.65 -0.17
C LYS A 187 -1.14 -14.49 -1.63
N ALA A 188 -2.12 -13.62 -1.90
CA ALA A 188 -2.60 -13.33 -3.24
C ALA A 188 -1.48 -12.79 -4.14
N ILE A 189 -0.71 -11.81 -3.64
CA ILE A 189 0.45 -11.27 -4.38
C ILE A 189 1.46 -12.39 -4.68
N LYS A 190 1.78 -13.25 -3.71
CA LYS A 190 2.70 -14.37 -3.92
C LYS A 190 2.20 -15.35 -4.97
N GLU A 191 0.96 -15.81 -4.87
CA GLU A 191 0.42 -16.82 -5.79
C GLU A 191 0.27 -16.28 -7.22
N VAL A 192 -0.06 -14.99 -7.38
CA VAL A 192 -0.23 -14.38 -8.70
C VAL A 192 1.08 -13.93 -9.33
N THR A 193 1.99 -13.33 -8.56
CA THR A 193 3.19 -12.65 -9.10
C THR A 193 4.48 -13.41 -8.84
N GLY A 194 4.47 -14.37 -7.92
CA GLY A 194 5.64 -15.18 -7.56
C GLY A 194 6.54 -14.58 -6.47
N VAL A 195 6.28 -13.36 -5.99
CA VAL A 195 7.07 -12.71 -4.93
C VAL A 195 6.33 -12.55 -3.61
N THR A 196 7.06 -12.64 -2.51
CA THR A 196 6.49 -12.51 -1.16
C THR A 196 6.83 -11.14 -0.57
N VAL A 197 5.86 -10.23 -0.53
CA VAL A 197 6.06 -8.83 -0.07
C VAL A 197 6.49 -8.72 1.40
N ARG A 198 7.38 -7.77 1.69
CA ARG A 198 7.83 -7.38 3.04
C ARG A 198 7.36 -5.98 3.45
N CYS A 199 6.53 -5.34 2.65
CA CYS A 199 5.98 -4.01 2.90
C CYS A 199 4.46 -4.04 2.78
N TRP A 200 3.82 -3.17 3.55
CA TRP A 200 2.40 -2.90 3.44
C TRP A 200 2.10 -1.45 3.80
N ARG A 201 0.97 -0.93 3.31
CA ARG A 201 0.44 0.38 3.73
C ARG A 201 -0.95 0.20 4.32
N PRO A 202 -1.27 0.82 5.46
CA PRO A 202 -2.61 0.80 6.02
C PRO A 202 -3.57 1.68 5.21
N PRO A 203 -4.74 1.16 4.79
CA PRO A 203 -5.83 1.97 4.29
C PRO A 203 -6.11 3.14 5.23
N TYR A 204 -6.29 4.35 4.67
CA TYR A 204 -6.54 5.59 5.42
C TYR A 204 -5.45 5.99 6.42
N GLY A 205 -4.27 5.35 6.37
CA GLY A 205 -3.24 5.50 7.39
C GLY A 205 -3.56 4.81 8.71
N ASP A 206 -4.68 4.08 8.81
CA ASP A 206 -5.20 3.59 10.09
C ASP A 206 -4.39 2.41 10.64
N VAL A 207 -3.49 2.70 11.57
CA VAL A 207 -2.62 1.72 12.20
C VAL A 207 -2.32 2.10 13.66
N ASP A 208 -2.24 1.08 14.52
CA ASP A 208 -1.75 1.18 15.89
C ASP A 208 -0.70 0.08 16.15
N ASP A 209 -0.11 0.08 17.33
CA ASP A 209 0.91 -0.89 17.72
C ASP A 209 0.45 -2.35 17.69
N ARG A 210 -0.84 -2.63 17.86
CA ARG A 210 -1.38 -3.99 17.73
C ARG A 210 -1.40 -4.43 16.27
N VAL A 211 -1.84 -3.55 15.37
CA VAL A 211 -1.81 -3.82 13.93
C VAL A 211 -0.36 -3.98 13.45
N ARG A 212 0.56 -3.10 13.87
CA ARG A 212 2.00 -3.23 13.55
C ARG A 212 2.60 -4.52 14.09
N TYR A 213 2.20 -4.94 15.30
CA TYR A 213 2.64 -6.20 15.87
C TYR A 213 2.24 -7.38 14.98
N ILE A 214 0.98 -7.45 14.55
CA ILE A 214 0.49 -8.52 13.68
C ILE A 214 1.22 -8.48 12.33
N ALA A 215 1.40 -7.30 11.72
CA ALA A 215 2.18 -7.14 10.49
C ALA A 215 3.63 -7.62 10.63
N SER A 216 4.27 -7.35 11.78
CA SER A 216 5.64 -7.81 12.05
C SER A 216 5.76 -9.33 12.13
N LYS A 217 4.72 -10.03 12.62
CA LYS A 217 4.66 -11.51 12.63
C LYS A 217 4.53 -12.10 11.23
N LEU A 218 4.08 -11.30 10.28
CA LEU A 218 4.03 -11.63 8.86
C LEU A 218 5.25 -11.09 8.10
N ASP A 219 6.30 -10.62 8.78
CA ASP A 219 7.51 -10.07 8.18
C ASP A 219 7.21 -8.91 7.21
N MET A 220 6.27 -8.05 7.60
CA MET A 220 5.90 -6.85 6.85
C MET A 220 6.20 -5.59 7.64
N ARG A 221 6.82 -4.62 6.98
CA ARG A 221 7.06 -3.28 7.48
C ARG A 221 5.95 -2.35 7.03
N THR A 222 5.43 -1.56 7.98
CA THR A 222 4.44 -0.51 7.72
C THR A 222 5.10 0.65 6.98
N VAL A 223 4.50 1.04 5.86
CA VAL A 223 4.86 2.22 5.06
C VAL A 223 3.70 3.21 5.11
N VAL A 224 3.98 4.44 5.48
CA VAL A 224 3.04 5.58 5.43
C VAL A 224 3.64 6.67 4.53
N TRP A 225 3.10 7.89 4.59
CA TRP A 225 3.55 9.03 3.79
C TRP A 225 3.75 10.26 4.67
N ASN A 226 4.52 11.22 4.17
CA ASN A 226 4.69 12.53 4.79
C ASN A 226 4.15 13.68 3.91
N GLU A 227 3.78 13.39 2.66
CA GLU A 227 3.08 14.32 1.77
C GLU A 227 1.90 13.62 1.11
N ASP A 228 0.83 14.35 0.86
CA ASP A 228 -0.41 13.84 0.30
C ASP A 228 -0.88 14.76 -0.84
N THR A 229 -1.28 14.16 -1.95
CA THR A 229 -1.83 14.92 -3.09
C THR A 229 -3.34 15.15 -2.96
N ASP A 230 -4.01 14.48 -2.03
CA ASP A 230 -5.47 14.37 -1.90
C ASP A 230 -6.16 13.94 -3.21
N ASP A 231 -5.45 13.21 -4.08
CA ASP A 231 -6.00 12.75 -5.36
C ASP A 231 -7.20 11.81 -5.16
N TRP A 232 -7.21 10.99 -4.11
CA TRP A 232 -8.37 10.18 -3.70
C TRP A 232 -9.66 10.98 -3.47
N ASN A 233 -9.54 12.27 -3.12
CA ASN A 233 -10.66 13.14 -2.80
C ASN A 233 -11.09 14.04 -3.97
N TRP A 234 -10.53 13.83 -5.17
CA TRP A 234 -10.69 14.74 -6.31
C TRP A 234 -12.15 15.00 -6.68
N SER A 235 -13.04 14.02 -6.46
CA SER A 235 -14.48 14.16 -6.75
C SER A 235 -15.17 15.21 -5.86
N ASN A 236 -14.64 15.47 -4.66
CA ASN A 236 -15.15 16.47 -3.72
C ASN A 236 -14.40 17.81 -3.83
N VAL A 237 -13.07 17.78 -3.97
CA VAL A 237 -12.23 19.00 -3.97
C VAL A 237 -11.95 19.56 -5.37
N GLY A 238 -12.15 18.75 -6.41
CA GLY A 238 -11.87 19.06 -7.81
C GLY A 238 -10.39 18.92 -8.19
N MET A 239 -10.13 18.61 -9.47
CA MET A 239 -8.76 18.42 -9.99
C MET A 239 -7.85 19.64 -9.87
N ALA A 240 -8.42 20.85 -9.76
CA ALA A 240 -7.63 22.05 -9.52
C ALA A 240 -6.98 22.06 -8.14
N ALA A 241 -7.65 21.52 -7.12
CA ALA A 241 -7.10 21.40 -5.77
C ALA A 241 -5.98 20.34 -5.73
N VAL A 242 -6.19 19.18 -6.34
CA VAL A 242 -5.16 18.12 -6.46
C VAL A 242 -3.91 18.66 -7.17
N ARG A 243 -4.09 19.38 -8.29
CA ARG A 243 -2.99 20.07 -9.00
C ARG A 243 -2.25 21.06 -8.09
N ALA A 244 -2.98 21.82 -7.26
CA ALA A 244 -2.37 22.75 -6.32
C ALA A 244 -1.58 22.03 -5.22
N ASN A 245 -2.02 20.85 -4.77
CA ASN A 245 -1.28 20.04 -3.80
C ASN A 245 0.04 19.53 -4.38
N TYR A 246 0.06 19.01 -5.61
CA TYR A 246 1.30 18.68 -6.31
C TYR A 246 2.25 19.88 -6.39
N GLN A 247 1.74 21.05 -6.77
CA GLN A 247 2.54 22.28 -6.83
C GLN A 247 3.06 22.69 -5.45
N GLY A 248 2.27 22.53 -4.39
CA GLY A 248 2.68 22.81 -3.01
C GLY A 248 3.89 21.97 -2.58
N ILE A 249 3.94 20.69 -2.96
CA ILE A 249 5.08 19.81 -2.66
C ILE A 249 6.34 20.28 -3.42
N LEU A 250 6.20 20.74 -4.67
CA LEU A 250 7.31 21.34 -5.44
C LEU A 250 7.79 22.68 -4.83
N ASP A 251 6.87 23.51 -4.35
CA ASP A 251 7.20 24.76 -3.68
C ASP A 251 7.95 24.50 -2.36
N ASP A 252 7.52 23.48 -1.60
CA ASP A 252 8.19 23.01 -0.38
C ASP A 252 9.60 22.47 -0.67
N GLN A 253 9.78 21.74 -1.78
CA GLN A 253 11.10 21.33 -2.27
C GLN A 253 11.98 22.54 -2.57
N THR A 254 11.45 23.54 -3.27
CA THR A 254 12.17 24.80 -3.57
C THR A 254 12.53 25.59 -2.30
N ALA A 255 11.70 25.50 -1.27
CA ALA A 255 11.92 26.12 0.04
C ALA A 255 12.91 25.33 0.93
N GLY A 256 13.42 24.18 0.49
CA GLY A 256 14.41 23.37 1.20
C GLY A 256 13.83 22.40 2.23
N LYS A 257 12.52 22.11 2.19
CA LYS A 257 11.87 21.16 3.12
C LYS A 257 12.53 19.78 3.09
N PHE A 258 13.02 19.35 1.92
CA PHE A 258 13.61 18.02 1.70
C PHE A 258 15.15 18.05 1.53
N ASP A 259 15.82 19.11 2.02
CA ASP A 259 17.29 19.25 1.95
C ASP A 259 18.05 18.21 2.80
N ARG A 260 17.36 17.54 3.73
CA ARG A 260 17.96 16.60 4.70
C ARG A 260 17.42 15.19 4.62
N SER A 261 16.30 14.98 3.92
CA SER A 261 15.62 13.70 3.72
C SER A 261 14.71 13.85 2.52
N GLY A 262 14.36 12.75 1.86
CA GLY A 262 13.40 12.79 0.76
C GLY A 262 11.97 12.75 1.30
N THR A 263 11.04 12.43 0.41
CA THR A 263 9.61 12.36 0.69
C THR A 263 9.01 11.06 0.18
N ILE A 264 7.99 10.54 0.84
CA ILE A 264 7.08 9.53 0.29
C ILE A 264 5.74 10.21 0.12
N VAL A 265 5.25 10.23 -1.12
CA VAL A 265 4.03 10.96 -1.48
C VAL A 265 2.90 9.96 -1.72
N LEU A 266 1.76 10.19 -1.05
CA LEU A 266 0.54 9.43 -1.29
C LEU A 266 -0.13 9.88 -2.59
N THR A 267 -0.31 8.92 -3.48
CA THR A 267 -1.14 9.03 -4.68
C THR A 267 -1.79 7.66 -4.93
N HIS A 268 -2.85 7.64 -5.73
CA HIS A 268 -3.67 6.45 -5.93
C HIS A 268 -3.87 6.20 -7.42
N GLU A 269 -3.81 4.94 -7.81
CA GLU A 269 -4.18 4.51 -9.16
C GLU A 269 -5.69 4.21 -9.22
N LEU A 270 -6.51 5.28 -9.22
CA LEU A 270 -7.98 5.17 -9.17
C LEU A 270 -8.64 5.30 -10.56
N ASP A 271 -8.23 6.31 -11.31
CA ASP A 271 -8.82 6.64 -12.61
C ASP A 271 -7.87 7.45 -13.50
N ASN A 272 -8.25 7.58 -14.78
CA ASN A 272 -7.51 8.36 -15.77
C ASN A 272 -7.23 9.81 -15.36
N GLY A 273 -8.07 10.41 -14.54
CA GLY A 273 -7.86 11.77 -14.05
C GLY A 273 -6.65 11.85 -13.13
N THR A 274 -6.62 10.99 -12.11
CA THR A 274 -5.50 10.92 -11.15
C THR A 274 -4.19 10.57 -11.86
N MET A 275 -4.23 9.63 -12.80
CA MET A 275 -3.06 9.25 -13.61
C MET A 275 -2.60 10.37 -14.53
N ALA A 276 -3.50 11.08 -15.20
CA ALA A 276 -3.13 12.20 -16.06
C ALA A 276 -2.42 13.33 -15.30
N LEU A 277 -2.83 13.59 -14.04
CA LEU A 277 -2.11 14.54 -13.18
C LEU A 277 -0.72 14.02 -12.81
N SER A 278 -0.57 12.74 -12.48
CA SER A 278 0.74 12.16 -12.22
C SER A 278 1.67 12.27 -13.44
N GLU A 279 1.15 11.99 -14.65
CA GLU A 279 1.90 12.18 -15.91
C GLU A 279 2.29 13.63 -16.17
N GLU A 280 1.40 14.58 -15.87
CA GLU A 280 1.63 16.03 -15.98
C GLU A 280 2.79 16.47 -15.07
N PHE A 281 2.82 15.98 -13.83
CA PHE A 281 3.77 16.43 -12.81
C PHE A 281 5.11 15.69 -12.81
N LEU A 282 5.18 14.45 -13.31
CA LEU A 282 6.41 13.66 -13.26
C LEU A 282 7.65 14.40 -13.83
N PRO A 283 7.59 15.12 -14.96
CA PRO A 283 8.74 15.88 -15.47
C PRO A 283 9.19 17.00 -14.51
N HIS A 284 8.25 17.68 -13.86
CA HIS A 284 8.53 18.74 -12.90
C HIS A 284 9.14 18.20 -11.62
N ILE A 285 8.61 17.08 -11.13
CA ILE A 285 9.14 16.36 -9.97
C ILE A 285 10.59 15.95 -10.25
N ARG A 286 10.86 15.30 -11.39
CA ARG A 286 12.22 14.87 -11.77
C ARG A 286 13.20 16.05 -11.90
N GLN A 287 12.72 17.22 -12.27
CA GLN A 287 13.55 18.42 -12.38
C GLN A 287 13.96 18.97 -11.01
N GLN A 288 13.06 18.95 -10.02
CA GLN A 288 13.29 19.57 -8.72
C GLN A 288 13.86 18.61 -7.67
N PHE A 289 13.43 17.36 -7.68
CA PHE A 289 13.91 16.31 -6.78
C PHE A 289 15.20 15.69 -7.35
N VAL A 290 16.30 16.41 -7.17
CA VAL A 290 17.62 16.06 -7.71
C VAL A 290 18.20 14.75 -7.16
N GLY A 291 17.68 14.26 -6.02
CA GLY A 291 17.97 12.93 -5.48
C GLY A 291 17.24 11.80 -6.22
N GLY A 292 16.37 12.12 -7.17
CA GLY A 292 15.69 11.19 -8.06
C GLY A 292 14.26 10.86 -7.64
N VAL A 293 13.54 10.19 -8.54
CA VAL A 293 12.17 9.68 -8.34
C VAL A 293 12.23 8.17 -8.44
N MET A 294 11.81 7.46 -7.38
CA MET A 294 12.07 6.01 -7.29
C MET A 294 11.10 5.31 -6.34
N PRO A 295 11.03 3.96 -6.37
CA PRO A 295 10.29 3.19 -5.38
C PRO A 295 10.81 3.38 -3.95
N VAL A 296 9.95 3.14 -2.97
CA VAL A 296 10.22 3.21 -1.53
C VAL A 296 11.36 2.28 -1.12
N ALA A 297 11.43 1.05 -1.65
CA ALA A 297 12.54 0.15 -1.38
C ALA A 297 13.88 0.77 -1.76
N VAL A 298 13.95 1.38 -2.94
CA VAL A 298 15.17 2.03 -3.43
C VAL A 298 15.53 3.22 -2.54
N CYS A 299 14.57 4.11 -2.28
CA CYS A 299 14.83 5.32 -1.49
C CYS A 299 15.06 5.04 0.01
N SER A 300 14.73 3.83 0.47
CA SER A 300 14.98 3.34 1.83
C SER A 300 16.25 2.47 1.93
N ASN A 301 17.04 2.34 0.85
CA ASN A 301 18.19 1.44 0.76
C ASN A 301 17.84 -0.03 1.09
N ASN A 302 16.60 -0.45 0.81
CA ASN A 302 16.13 -1.81 1.00
C ASN A 302 16.45 -2.65 -0.25
N THR A 303 17.55 -3.39 -0.19
CA THR A 303 17.97 -4.30 -1.27
C THR A 303 17.23 -5.64 -1.29
N ARG A 304 16.29 -5.86 -0.35
CA ARG A 304 15.51 -7.09 -0.22
C ARG A 304 14.03 -6.78 0.04
N PRO A 305 13.32 -6.22 -0.95
CA PRO A 305 11.88 -5.92 -0.82
C PRO A 305 11.01 -7.17 -0.67
N TYR A 306 11.51 -8.35 -1.05
CA TYR A 306 10.79 -9.62 -0.98
C TYR A 306 11.52 -10.69 -0.15
N VAL A 307 10.83 -11.78 0.19
CA VAL A 307 11.39 -12.87 1.02
C VAL A 307 12.38 -13.74 0.25
N GLU A 308 12.22 -13.85 -1.06
CA GLU A 308 13.07 -14.63 -1.95
C GLU A 308 14.52 -14.10 -1.96
N THR A 309 15.51 -14.99 -1.78
CA THR A 309 16.94 -14.59 -1.58
C THR A 309 17.92 -15.11 -2.62
N ALA A 310 17.62 -16.21 -3.33
CA ALA A 310 18.60 -16.91 -4.16
C ALA A 310 18.35 -16.81 -5.67
N ASP A 311 17.11 -16.56 -6.11
CA ASP A 311 16.74 -16.58 -7.53
C ASP A 311 15.90 -15.39 -7.99
N TYR A 312 15.66 -14.41 -7.10
CA TYR A 312 14.92 -13.20 -7.42
C TYR A 312 15.87 -12.00 -7.49
N VAL A 313 16.18 -11.56 -8.70
CA VAL A 313 16.80 -10.26 -8.94
C VAL A 313 15.68 -9.29 -9.20
N TYR A 314 15.42 -8.45 -8.19
CA TYR A 314 14.60 -7.25 -8.35
C TYR A 314 15.22 -6.39 -9.47
N PRO A 315 14.45 -5.93 -10.48
CA PRO A 315 14.99 -5.10 -11.54
C PRO A 315 15.55 -3.77 -11.04
#